data_AF-A0A653K5Z0-F1
#
_entry.id   AF-A0A653K5Z0-F1
#
_cell.length_a   1.000
_cell.length_b   1.000
_cell.length_c   1.000
_cell.angle_alpha   90.00
_cell.angle_beta   90.00
_cell.angle_gamma   90.00
#
_symmetry.space_group_name_H-M   'P 1'
#
loop_
_entity.id
_entity.type
_entity.pdbx_description
1 polymer ?
#
loop_
_entity_poly.entity_id
_entity_poly.type
_entity_poly.pdbx_seq_one_letter_code
_entity_poly.pdbx_strand_id
1 'polypeptide(L)'
;MTTKLKYLPLCILLVSLAACSSKDKHENNQAVESQTREDIVSIDVINEKSAVIVGKEKLSPDQSWQQAESKVLFPDPKIFYPKQRESLDFSETPNVVNDFSFLKDYERVKSLLNLNRDQIFVIGDKDRDTEENNVLLDLSTDEYFKYANNLAINYVRYLKSPNIQPKQEFEKTQDYDNRVKQAQRDAENNAIDYDVDLLQKALNRSVEDISLALSNRAYHYAPDTEQLSLDLEQEDKNGSSIVVSKILLKVQPELAKLIVENLTLLKMGYVFNFHDNKLNFEGVFFYFNQISKANRSGDPVEMRANITPVFKPIEFKQKSVMHAVPASPEIPEKLEATPFKDVLKSPLWNFKFGLENYLSPEDLIKKYQKQQEQEQVVSEPVQESSAL
;
A
#
# COMPACT_ATOMS: atom_id res chain seq x y z
N MET A 1 -4.46 -3.41 66.60
CA MET A 1 -4.01 -2.15 65.97
C MET A 1 -3.13 -2.48 64.78
N THR A 2 -3.39 -1.76 63.69
CA THR A 2 -2.80 -1.76 62.33
C THR A 2 -1.28 -1.87 62.27
N THR A 3 -0.65 -2.48 61.25
CA THR A 3 -0.55 -1.92 59.87
C THR A 3 -0.33 -2.98 58.76
N LYS A 4 -0.81 -2.61 57.57
CA LYS A 4 -0.81 -3.31 56.27
C LYS A 4 0.56 -3.32 55.60
N LEU A 5 0.84 -4.35 54.78
CA LEU A 5 1.46 -4.15 53.47
C LEU A 5 0.91 -5.17 52.45
N LYS A 6 0.55 -4.64 51.27
CA LYS A 6 -0.13 -5.32 50.17
C LYS A 6 0.91 -6.03 49.29
N TYR A 7 0.71 -7.30 48.98
CA TYR A 7 1.43 -8.02 47.94
C TYR A 7 0.50 -8.26 46.75
N LEU A 8 0.86 -7.69 45.60
CA LEU A 8 0.23 -7.92 44.30
C LEU A 8 1.04 -9.04 43.62
N PRO A 9 0.48 -10.24 43.37
CA PRO A 9 1.21 -11.28 42.66
C PRO A 9 1.08 -11.08 41.15
N LEU A 10 2.25 -11.02 40.51
CA LEU A 10 2.49 -11.02 39.07
C LEU A 10 2.05 -12.40 38.51
N CYS A 11 0.97 -12.46 37.73
CA CYS A 11 0.57 -13.68 37.03
C CYS A 11 1.12 -13.69 35.60
N ILE A 12 2.21 -14.43 35.42
CA ILE A 12 2.81 -14.80 34.14
C ILE A 12 1.87 -15.80 33.45
N LEU A 13 1.31 -15.43 32.29
CA LEU A 13 0.40 -16.27 31.51
C LEU A 13 1.25 -17.05 30.47
N LEU A 14 1.67 -18.26 30.85
CA LEU A 14 2.25 -19.24 29.93
C LEU A 14 1.11 -20.07 29.31
N VAL A 15 0.79 -19.80 28.05
CA VAL A 15 -0.07 -20.70 27.25
C VAL A 15 0.83 -21.75 26.58
N SER A 16 0.99 -22.90 27.22
CA SER A 16 1.48 -24.10 26.56
C SER A 16 0.29 -24.89 26.00
N LEU A 17 0.22 -25.02 24.68
CA LEU A 17 -0.67 -25.96 24.01
C LEU A 17 -0.08 -27.38 24.16
N ALA A 18 -0.61 -28.16 25.08
CA ALA A 18 -0.48 -29.61 25.07
C ALA A 18 -1.74 -30.20 24.41
N ALA A 19 -1.57 -30.80 23.23
CA ALA A 19 -2.55 -31.70 22.65
C ALA A 19 -2.25 -33.13 23.13
N CYS A 20 -3.18 -33.75 23.86
CA CYS A 20 -3.48 -35.18 23.74
C CYS A 20 -4.77 -35.56 24.49
N SER A 21 -5.79 -35.90 23.71
CA SER A 21 -6.58 -37.13 23.81
C SER A 21 -7.45 -37.40 25.06
N SER A 22 -8.74 -37.09 24.90
CA SER A 22 -9.96 -37.84 25.26
C SER A 22 -9.99 -38.75 26.51
N LYS A 23 -10.94 -38.52 27.43
CA LYS A 23 -12.25 -39.23 27.57
C LYS A 23 -12.87 -39.03 28.96
N ASP A 24 -14.21 -39.01 28.94
CA ASP A 24 -15.15 -39.34 30.02
C ASP A 24 -15.33 -38.34 31.18
N LYS A 25 -16.53 -38.08 31.74
CA LYS A 25 -17.94 -38.18 31.35
C LYS A 25 -18.75 -37.69 32.57
N HIS A 26 -19.93 -37.11 32.34
CA HIS A 26 -21.09 -36.96 33.25
C HIS A 26 -20.93 -36.06 34.51
N GLU A 27 -21.94 -35.35 35.00
CA GLU A 27 -23.23 -34.81 34.51
C GLU A 27 -23.87 -34.06 35.70
N ASN A 28 -24.77 -33.11 35.39
CA ASN A 28 -25.82 -32.51 36.23
C ASN A 28 -25.44 -31.45 37.29
N ASN A 29 -26.16 -30.34 37.46
CA ASN A 29 -27.42 -29.89 36.84
C ASN A 29 -27.57 -28.36 37.03
N GLN A 30 -28.11 -27.70 35.99
CA GLN A 30 -29.14 -26.63 35.96
C GLN A 30 -29.22 -25.60 37.11
N ALA A 31 -29.54 -24.32 36.92
CA ALA A 31 -29.74 -23.43 35.78
C ALA A 31 -30.03 -22.07 36.46
N VAL A 32 -29.34 -20.99 36.06
CA VAL A 32 -29.92 -19.64 36.13
C VAL A 32 -29.50 -18.97 34.82
N GLU A 33 -30.49 -18.83 33.94
CA GLU A 33 -30.42 -18.10 32.70
C GLU A 33 -30.10 -16.62 32.91
N SER A 34 -29.74 -15.97 31.80
CA SER A 34 -29.83 -14.53 31.53
C SER A 34 -28.71 -13.62 32.09
N GLN A 35 -27.66 -13.45 31.29
CA GLN A 35 -27.55 -12.29 30.37
C GLN A 35 -26.33 -12.50 29.45
N THR A 36 -26.54 -13.39 28.49
CA THR A 36 -25.95 -13.24 27.17
C THR A 36 -26.40 -11.88 26.65
N ARG A 37 -25.51 -10.89 26.67
CA ARG A 37 -25.45 -9.98 25.53
C ARG A 37 -24.55 -10.68 24.53
N GLU A 38 -25.14 -11.66 23.85
CA GLU A 38 -24.85 -11.82 22.44
C GLU A 38 -25.18 -10.45 21.85
N ASP A 39 -24.17 -9.58 21.73
CA ASP A 39 -24.16 -8.72 20.57
C ASP A 39 -24.01 -9.70 19.40
N ILE A 40 -25.15 -10.26 18.98
CA ILE A 40 -25.42 -10.51 17.58
C ILE A 40 -25.09 -9.17 16.96
N VAL A 41 -23.84 -9.03 16.50
CA VAL A 41 -23.49 -8.04 15.51
C VAL A 41 -24.48 -8.33 14.42
N SER A 42 -25.55 -7.54 14.37
CA SER A 42 -26.56 -7.67 13.36
C SER A 42 -25.80 -7.77 12.06
N ILE A 43 -26.06 -8.83 11.29
CA ILE A 43 -25.65 -8.98 9.89
C ILE A 43 -26.47 -7.97 9.02
N ASP A 44 -26.78 -6.82 9.63
CA ASP A 44 -27.23 -5.57 9.06
C ASP A 44 -26.10 -4.54 9.26
N VAL A 45 -24.84 -4.93 9.01
CA VAL A 45 -23.86 -3.98 8.49
C VAL A 45 -24.33 -3.68 7.08
N ILE A 46 -25.33 -2.79 7.02
CA ILE A 46 -26.02 -2.36 5.82
C ILE A 46 -24.95 -2.04 4.78
N ASN A 47 -25.18 -2.67 3.63
CA ASN A 47 -24.56 -2.59 2.31
C ASN A 47 -24.44 -1.13 1.80
N GLU A 48 -23.80 -0.26 2.59
CA GLU A 48 -23.48 1.11 2.20
C GLU A 48 -22.31 1.05 1.24
N LYS A 49 -22.55 1.51 0.01
CA LYS A 49 -21.54 1.57 -1.04
C LYS A 49 -20.41 2.49 -0.60
N SER A 50 -19.18 2.09 -0.90
CA SER A 50 -17.98 2.91 -0.72
C SER A 50 -18.16 4.29 -1.38
N ALA A 51 -17.60 5.33 -0.76
CA ALA A 51 -17.79 6.69 -1.26
C ALA A 51 -17.14 6.84 -2.65
N VAL A 52 -17.92 7.30 -3.63
CA VAL A 52 -17.45 7.46 -5.02
C VAL A 52 -16.60 8.72 -5.15
N ILE A 53 -15.36 8.56 -5.60
CA ILE A 53 -14.40 9.64 -5.89
C ILE A 53 -14.63 10.15 -7.32
N VAL A 54 -14.71 9.24 -8.30
CA VAL A 54 -15.03 9.53 -9.70
C VAL A 54 -15.98 8.46 -10.23
N GLY A 55 -17.18 8.87 -10.66
CA GLY A 55 -18.13 7.96 -11.30
C GLY A 55 -17.60 7.45 -12.64
N LYS A 56 -17.83 6.17 -12.93
CA LYS A 56 -17.35 5.51 -14.14
C LYS A 56 -17.84 6.16 -15.42
N GLU A 57 -18.98 6.85 -15.39
CA GLU A 57 -19.54 7.62 -16.50
C GLU A 57 -18.67 8.81 -16.91
N LYS A 58 -17.87 9.37 -15.98
CA LYS A 58 -16.95 10.49 -16.24
C LYS A 58 -15.63 10.05 -16.88
N LEU A 59 -15.39 8.75 -16.94
CA LEU A 59 -14.16 8.17 -17.48
C LEU A 59 -14.43 7.62 -18.88
N SER A 60 -13.62 8.01 -19.86
CA SER A 60 -13.67 7.40 -21.19
C SER A 60 -12.91 6.06 -21.20
N PRO A 61 -13.33 5.06 -21.99
CA PRO A 61 -12.47 3.93 -22.35
C PRO A 61 -11.14 4.46 -22.88
N ASP A 62 -10.02 3.92 -22.40
CA ASP A 62 -8.71 4.32 -22.92
C ASP A 62 -8.35 3.47 -24.14
N GLN A 63 -8.03 4.13 -25.26
CA GLN A 63 -7.49 3.47 -26.46
C GLN A 63 -5.95 3.51 -26.51
N SER A 64 -5.29 4.22 -25.58
CA SER A 64 -3.89 4.65 -25.72
C SER A 64 -2.83 3.73 -25.11
N TRP A 65 -3.17 2.81 -24.19
CA TRP A 65 -2.15 1.94 -23.55
C TRP A 65 -1.44 0.99 -24.52
N GLN A 66 -2.18 0.34 -25.44
CA GLN A 66 -1.57 -0.57 -26.44
C GLN A 66 -0.73 0.17 -27.49
N GLN A 67 -1.01 1.45 -27.73
CA GLN A 67 -0.21 2.27 -28.66
C GLN A 67 0.98 2.95 -27.96
N ALA A 68 0.94 3.14 -26.65
CA ALA A 68 2.03 3.71 -25.85
C ALA A 68 3.17 2.71 -25.62
N GLU A 69 2.87 1.43 -25.32
CA GLU A 69 3.88 0.38 -25.13
C GLU A 69 4.72 0.12 -26.39
N SER A 70 4.15 0.33 -27.58
CA SER A 70 4.82 0.01 -28.86
C SER A 70 5.68 1.14 -29.43
N LYS A 71 5.71 2.33 -28.82
CA LYS A 71 6.35 3.53 -29.44
C LYS A 71 7.30 4.33 -28.55
N VAL A 72 7.42 4.02 -27.26
CA VAL A 72 8.30 4.79 -26.37
C VAL A 72 9.15 3.85 -25.53
N LEU A 73 10.43 3.75 -25.89
CA LEU A 73 11.48 3.38 -24.94
C LEU A 73 11.55 4.53 -23.93
N PHE A 74 10.89 4.39 -22.79
CA PHE A 74 11.04 5.35 -21.69
C PHE A 74 12.50 5.30 -21.23
N PRO A 75 13.29 6.37 -21.36
CA PRO A 75 14.57 6.39 -20.68
C PRO A 75 14.34 6.35 -19.16
N ASP A 76 15.23 5.60 -18.52
CA ASP A 76 15.40 5.40 -17.08
C ASP A 76 15.40 6.73 -16.27
N PRO A 77 15.16 6.72 -14.94
CA PRO A 77 13.90 6.51 -14.23
C PRO A 77 13.46 7.83 -13.56
N LYS A 78 12.48 8.54 -14.11
CA LYS A 78 11.92 9.77 -13.47
C LYS A 78 10.40 9.86 -13.51
N ILE A 79 9.72 8.75 -13.77
CA ILE A 79 8.27 8.71 -13.90
C ILE A 79 7.65 7.92 -12.76
N PHE A 80 7.03 8.62 -11.82
CA PHE A 80 6.07 8.03 -10.90
C PHE A 80 4.71 7.86 -11.59
N TYR A 81 4.61 6.85 -12.46
CA TYR A 81 3.39 6.52 -13.20
C TYR A 81 3.28 5.01 -13.44
N PRO A 82 2.09 4.40 -13.27
CA PRO A 82 1.90 2.97 -13.54
C PRO A 82 2.01 2.72 -15.04
N LYS A 83 3.13 2.11 -15.50
CA LYS A 83 3.49 1.94 -16.92
C LYS A 83 2.80 0.77 -17.61
N GLN A 84 2.17 -0.13 -16.86
CA GLN A 84 1.44 -1.26 -17.40
C GLN A 84 0.04 -1.33 -16.83
N ARG A 85 -0.81 -2.09 -17.51
CA ARG A 85 -2.14 -2.43 -17.01
C ARG A 85 -1.97 -3.36 -15.81
N GLU A 86 -2.10 -2.81 -14.61
CA GLU A 86 -2.14 -3.60 -13.40
C GLU A 86 -3.59 -3.93 -13.02
N SER A 87 -3.89 -5.20 -12.77
CA SER A 87 -5.19 -5.57 -12.20
C SER A 87 -5.23 -5.13 -10.74
N LEU A 88 -6.25 -4.34 -10.39
CA LEU A 88 -6.62 -4.08 -9.00
C LEU A 88 -7.70 -5.05 -8.50
N ASP A 89 -8.01 -6.08 -9.30
CA ASP A 89 -8.80 -7.21 -8.83
C ASP A 89 -7.91 -8.27 -8.20
N PHE A 90 -7.72 -8.15 -6.89
CA PHE A 90 -6.98 -9.14 -6.10
C PHE A 90 -7.66 -10.51 -6.00
N SER A 91 -8.85 -10.71 -6.60
CA SER A 91 -9.47 -12.02 -6.75
C SER A 91 -8.97 -12.79 -7.98
N GLU A 92 -8.34 -12.10 -8.94
CA GLU A 92 -7.78 -12.66 -10.18
C GLU A 92 -6.37 -13.25 -10.03
N THR A 93 -5.83 -13.36 -8.80
CA THR A 93 -4.63 -14.15 -8.51
C THR A 93 -4.93 -15.57 -7.97
N PRO A 94 -5.65 -16.45 -8.70
CA PRO A 94 -5.61 -17.88 -8.44
C PRO A 94 -4.62 -18.51 -9.40
N ASN A 95 -3.45 -18.97 -8.93
CA ASN A 95 -2.75 -20.13 -9.53
C ASN A 95 -1.50 -20.61 -8.80
N VAL A 96 -1.23 -20.18 -7.57
CA VAL A 96 -0.33 -20.94 -6.69
C VAL A 96 -1.14 -21.39 -5.50
N VAL A 97 -1.14 -22.69 -5.24
CA VAL A 97 -1.71 -23.36 -4.07
C VAL A 97 -0.87 -22.97 -2.83
N ASN A 98 -0.79 -21.67 -2.56
CA ASN A 98 -0.34 -21.12 -1.30
C ASN A 98 -1.59 -20.60 -0.61
N ASP A 99 -1.90 -21.16 0.55
CA ASP A 99 -3.11 -20.87 1.32
C ASP A 99 -3.19 -19.41 1.83
N PHE A 100 -2.33 -18.50 1.37
CA PHE A 100 -2.25 -17.10 1.80
C PHE A 100 -2.10 -16.18 0.58
N SER A 101 -3.05 -15.25 0.45
CA SER A 101 -3.07 -14.20 -0.56
C SER A 101 -3.10 -12.84 0.15
N PHE A 102 -2.63 -11.79 -0.52
CA PHE A 102 -2.77 -10.39 -0.07
C PHE A 102 -4.18 -10.11 0.49
N LEU A 103 -5.23 -10.64 -0.15
CA LEU A 103 -6.62 -10.48 0.29
C LEU A 103 -6.91 -11.08 1.69
N LYS A 104 -6.38 -12.26 2.00
CA LYS A 104 -6.58 -12.88 3.33
C LYS A 104 -5.89 -12.07 4.43
N ASP A 105 -4.69 -11.58 4.16
CA ASP A 105 -3.97 -10.70 5.08
C ASP A 105 -4.67 -9.35 5.23
N TYR A 106 -5.19 -8.80 4.14
CA TYR A 106 -5.93 -7.54 4.12
C TYR A 106 -7.17 -7.61 5.02
N GLU A 107 -8.03 -8.62 4.87
CA GLU A 107 -9.21 -8.79 5.71
C GLU A 107 -8.85 -9.02 7.19
N ARG A 108 -7.78 -9.78 7.44
CA ARG A 108 -7.28 -10.00 8.81
C ARG A 108 -6.80 -8.69 9.45
N VAL A 109 -5.97 -7.91 8.75
CA VAL A 109 -5.45 -6.63 9.24
C VAL A 109 -6.60 -5.67 9.48
N LYS A 110 -7.55 -5.57 8.54
CA LYS A 110 -8.76 -4.75 8.68
C LYS A 110 -9.54 -5.11 9.95
N SER A 111 -9.76 -6.41 10.19
CA SER A 111 -10.46 -6.90 11.37
C SER A 111 -9.73 -6.58 12.68
N LEU A 112 -8.39 -6.72 12.71
CA LEU A 112 -7.59 -6.51 13.93
C LEU A 112 -7.44 -5.03 14.29
N LEU A 113 -7.37 -4.14 13.29
CA LEU A 113 -7.24 -2.71 13.52
C LEU A 113 -8.55 -2.04 13.94
N ASN A 114 -9.70 -2.72 13.74
CA ASN A 114 -11.03 -2.20 14.06
C ASN A 114 -11.27 -0.79 13.51
N LEU A 115 -10.98 -0.60 12.22
CA LEU A 115 -11.04 0.68 11.53
C LEU A 115 -12.48 1.10 11.21
N ASN A 116 -12.73 2.40 11.23
CA ASN A 116 -13.98 3.00 10.76
C ASN A 116 -14.13 2.84 9.25
N ARG A 117 -15.34 3.07 8.72
CA ARG A 117 -15.64 2.94 7.28
C ARG A 117 -14.88 3.93 6.40
N ASP A 118 -14.62 5.12 6.92
CA ASP A 118 -13.86 6.19 6.27
C ASP A 118 -12.34 6.03 6.44
N GLN A 119 -11.91 4.99 7.15
CA GLN A 119 -10.50 4.71 7.38
C GLN A 119 -9.97 3.69 6.39
N ILE A 120 -8.89 4.09 5.70
CA ILE A 120 -8.11 3.21 4.85
C ILE A 120 -6.81 2.86 5.56
N PHE A 121 -6.26 1.69 5.25
CA PHE A 121 -4.92 1.30 5.69
C PHE A 121 -4.04 0.89 4.52
N VAL A 122 -2.75 1.13 4.70
CA VAL A 122 -1.70 0.76 3.75
C VAL A 122 -0.63 -0.06 4.46
N ILE A 123 -0.40 -1.26 3.95
CA ILE A 123 0.66 -2.18 4.37
C ILE A 123 1.56 -2.60 3.20
N GLY A 124 1.16 -2.26 1.97
CA GLY A 124 1.82 -2.64 0.74
C GLY A 124 1.47 -4.05 0.28
N ASP A 125 1.67 -4.29 -1.01
CA ASP A 125 1.44 -5.57 -1.66
C ASP A 125 2.74 -6.38 -1.71
N LYS A 126 2.78 -7.50 -0.97
CA LYS A 126 3.95 -8.40 -0.92
C LYS A 126 4.16 -9.14 -2.24
N ASP A 127 3.09 -9.39 -2.98
CA ASP A 127 3.12 -10.18 -4.20
C ASP A 127 3.36 -9.29 -5.44
N ARG A 128 3.73 -8.02 -5.23
CA ARG A 128 4.05 -7.11 -6.31
C ARG A 128 5.41 -7.45 -6.91
N ASP A 129 5.42 -7.77 -8.20
CA ASP A 129 6.66 -7.87 -8.96
C ASP A 129 7.28 -6.48 -9.16
N THR A 130 8.54 -6.34 -8.79
CA THR A 130 9.24 -5.06 -8.60
C THR A 130 9.91 -4.50 -9.83
N GLU A 131 9.90 -5.22 -10.94
CA GLU A 131 10.71 -4.84 -12.10
C GLU A 131 10.32 -3.47 -12.69
N GLU A 132 9.12 -2.95 -12.40
CA GLU A 132 8.54 -1.88 -13.21
C GLU A 132 8.48 -0.49 -12.58
N ASN A 133 8.39 -0.37 -11.25
CA ASN A 133 8.52 0.89 -10.49
C ASN A 133 8.54 0.59 -8.98
N ASN A 134 9.72 0.58 -8.35
CA ASN A 134 9.82 0.40 -6.91
C ASN A 134 9.57 1.74 -6.20
N VAL A 135 8.29 1.99 -5.90
CA VAL A 135 7.84 3.15 -5.14
C VAL A 135 7.91 2.80 -3.66
N LEU A 136 8.69 3.56 -2.89
CA LEU A 136 8.66 3.50 -1.43
C LEU A 136 7.54 4.40 -0.89
N LEU A 137 7.03 4.10 0.31
CA LEU A 137 6.02 4.94 0.94
C LEU A 137 6.70 6.18 1.54
N ASP A 138 6.78 7.22 0.71
CA ASP A 138 7.32 8.55 1.01
C ASP A 138 6.19 9.58 1.19
N LEU A 139 5.94 10.00 2.43
CA LEU A 139 5.00 11.07 2.80
C LEU A 139 5.70 12.43 2.95
N SER A 140 6.89 12.59 2.38
CA SER A 140 7.55 13.89 2.24
C SER A 140 7.23 14.58 0.89
N THR A 141 6.55 13.87 -0.02
CA THR A 141 6.10 14.35 -1.33
C THR A 141 4.68 13.82 -1.65
N ASP A 142 4.07 14.30 -2.72
CA ASP A 142 2.75 13.86 -3.20
C ASP A 142 2.83 12.81 -4.33
N GLU A 143 4.04 12.37 -4.70
CA GLU A 143 4.26 11.44 -5.82
C GLU A 143 3.59 10.09 -5.60
N TYR A 144 3.65 9.56 -4.37
CA TYR A 144 2.94 8.34 -4.00
C TYR A 144 1.42 8.45 -4.23
N PHE A 145 0.81 9.57 -3.86
CA PHE A 145 -0.63 9.80 -4.04
C PHE A 145 -1.00 10.01 -5.51
N LYS A 146 -0.17 10.74 -6.28
CA LYS A 146 -0.33 10.88 -7.73
C LYS A 146 -0.31 9.53 -8.43
N TYR A 147 0.64 8.66 -8.07
CA TYR A 147 0.76 7.33 -8.64
C TYR A 147 -0.49 6.49 -8.36
N ALA A 148 -0.93 6.41 -7.11
CA ALA A 148 -2.12 5.65 -6.73
C ALA A 148 -3.40 6.19 -7.41
N ASN A 149 -3.54 7.51 -7.51
CA ASN A 149 -4.67 8.15 -8.19
C ASN A 149 -4.71 7.78 -9.69
N ASN A 150 -3.55 7.85 -10.36
CA ASN A 150 -3.43 7.46 -11.76
C ASN A 150 -3.71 5.97 -11.95
N LEU A 151 -3.21 5.12 -11.05
CA LEU A 151 -3.41 3.67 -11.09
C LEU A 151 -4.90 3.32 -11.00
N ALA A 152 -5.63 3.90 -10.03
CA ALA A 152 -7.07 3.67 -9.88
C ALA A 152 -7.87 4.14 -11.11
N ILE A 153 -7.58 5.34 -11.63
CA ILE A 153 -8.27 5.88 -12.81
C ILE A 153 -7.97 5.04 -14.05
N ASN A 154 -6.71 4.66 -14.27
CA ASN A 154 -6.31 3.83 -15.41
C ASN A 154 -6.95 2.45 -15.35
N TYR A 155 -7.10 1.87 -14.16
CA TYR A 155 -7.79 0.60 -13.98
C TYR A 155 -9.27 0.68 -14.39
N VAL A 156 -10.00 1.71 -13.96
CA VAL A 156 -11.40 1.90 -14.40
C VAL A 156 -11.48 2.10 -15.91
N ARG A 157 -10.60 2.91 -16.50
CA ARG A 157 -10.55 3.11 -17.95
C ARG A 157 -10.25 1.82 -18.69
N TYR A 158 -9.39 0.97 -18.15
CA TYR A 158 -9.08 -0.35 -18.69
C TYR A 158 -10.32 -1.26 -18.68
N LEU A 159 -11.06 -1.32 -17.59
CA LEU A 159 -12.31 -2.10 -17.54
C LEU A 159 -13.36 -1.60 -18.54
N LYS A 160 -13.33 -0.30 -18.85
CA LYS A 160 -14.17 0.31 -19.90
C LYS A 160 -13.69 0.04 -21.33
N SER A 161 -12.49 -0.49 -21.53
CA SER A 161 -11.91 -0.73 -22.86
C SER A 161 -12.21 -2.15 -23.34
N PRO A 162 -13.14 -2.33 -24.30
CA PRO A 162 -13.52 -3.66 -24.77
C PRO A 162 -12.36 -4.34 -25.53
N ASN A 163 -12.10 -5.61 -25.21
CA ASN A 163 -11.15 -6.43 -25.95
C ASN A 163 -11.82 -6.99 -27.22
N ILE A 164 -11.70 -6.25 -28.32
CA ILE A 164 -12.28 -6.62 -29.62
C ILE A 164 -11.19 -7.24 -30.49
N GLN A 165 -11.26 -8.56 -30.67
CA GLN A 165 -10.41 -9.24 -31.63
C GLN A 165 -10.73 -8.79 -33.07
N PRO A 166 -9.73 -8.65 -33.96
CA PRO A 166 -9.95 -8.31 -35.36
C PRO A 166 -11.01 -9.19 -36.02
N LYS A 167 -11.66 -8.67 -37.06
CA LYS A 167 -12.61 -9.45 -37.85
C LYS A 167 -11.91 -10.66 -38.46
N GLN A 168 -12.49 -11.85 -38.30
CA GLN A 168 -11.92 -13.08 -38.85
C GLN A 168 -12.26 -13.22 -40.35
N GLU A 169 -11.41 -13.93 -41.10
CA GLU A 169 -11.53 -14.09 -42.56
C GLU A 169 -12.91 -14.63 -43.01
N PHE A 170 -13.49 -15.54 -42.21
CA PHE A 170 -14.78 -16.19 -42.50
C PHE A 170 -15.95 -15.63 -41.66
N GLU A 171 -15.75 -14.55 -40.92
CA GLU A 171 -16.80 -13.89 -40.13
C GLU A 171 -17.61 -12.92 -41.02
N LYS A 172 -18.94 -12.98 -40.95
CA LYS A 172 -19.78 -11.99 -41.65
C LYS A 172 -19.61 -10.63 -40.97
N THR A 173 -19.67 -9.54 -41.75
CA THR A 173 -19.57 -8.18 -41.19
C THR A 173 -20.63 -7.92 -40.13
N GLN A 174 -21.85 -8.41 -40.33
CA GLN A 174 -22.92 -8.26 -39.34
C GLN A 174 -22.60 -8.97 -38.00
N ASP A 175 -22.00 -10.15 -38.06
CA ASP A 175 -21.64 -10.92 -36.86
C ASP A 175 -20.48 -10.22 -36.11
N TYR A 176 -19.51 -9.69 -36.86
CA TYR A 176 -18.46 -8.84 -36.32
C TYR A 176 -19.01 -7.59 -35.63
N ASP A 177 -19.90 -6.84 -36.29
CA ASP A 177 -20.49 -5.63 -35.72
C ASP A 177 -21.32 -5.92 -34.46
N ASN A 178 -22.02 -7.06 -34.44
CA ASN A 178 -22.75 -7.52 -33.26
C ASN A 178 -21.78 -7.86 -32.10
N ARG A 179 -20.66 -8.54 -32.39
CA ARG A 179 -19.62 -8.84 -31.41
C ARG A 179 -18.96 -7.59 -30.85
N VAL A 180 -18.68 -6.60 -31.70
CA VAL A 180 -18.18 -5.27 -31.29
C VAL A 180 -19.14 -4.58 -30.33
N LYS A 181 -20.43 -4.49 -30.71
CA LYS A 181 -21.47 -3.87 -29.86
C LYS A 181 -21.65 -4.60 -28.55
N GLN A 182 -21.60 -5.93 -28.56
CA GLN A 182 -21.70 -6.73 -27.34
C GLN A 182 -20.52 -6.47 -26.42
N ALA A 183 -19.28 -6.52 -26.94
CA ALA A 183 -18.08 -6.24 -26.16
C ALA A 183 -18.09 -4.83 -25.56
N GLN A 184 -18.55 -3.82 -26.32
CA GLN A 184 -18.71 -2.44 -25.81
C GLN A 184 -19.70 -2.38 -24.63
N ARG A 185 -20.87 -3.00 -24.76
CA ARG A 185 -21.86 -3.06 -23.66
C ARG A 185 -21.31 -3.81 -22.44
N ASP A 186 -20.62 -4.91 -22.66
CA ASP A 186 -20.03 -5.71 -21.57
C ASP A 186 -18.96 -4.91 -20.82
N ALA A 187 -18.10 -4.17 -21.53
CA ALA A 187 -17.12 -3.28 -20.90
C ALA A 187 -17.77 -2.15 -20.08
N GLU A 188 -18.85 -1.54 -20.59
CA GLU A 188 -19.62 -0.53 -19.84
C GLU A 188 -20.28 -1.10 -18.58
N ASN A 189 -20.80 -2.32 -18.67
CA ASN A 189 -21.46 -3.03 -17.57
C ASN A 189 -20.46 -3.47 -16.50
N ASN A 190 -19.29 -3.98 -16.90
CA ASN A 190 -18.25 -4.49 -16.00
C ASN A 190 -17.42 -3.38 -15.35
N ALA A 191 -17.38 -2.18 -15.94
CA ALA A 191 -16.69 -1.06 -15.33
C ALA A 191 -17.27 -0.70 -13.97
N ILE A 192 -16.36 -0.36 -13.05
CA ILE A 192 -16.67 0.06 -11.68
C ILE A 192 -16.41 1.55 -11.51
N ASP A 193 -17.00 2.15 -10.48
CA ASP A 193 -16.65 3.51 -10.07
C ASP A 193 -15.24 3.53 -9.46
N TYR A 194 -14.57 4.67 -9.54
CA TYR A 194 -13.41 4.93 -8.69
C TYR A 194 -13.92 5.37 -7.32
N ASP A 195 -13.94 4.44 -6.37
CA ASP A 195 -14.36 4.65 -4.99
C ASP A 195 -13.19 4.52 -4.00
N VAL A 196 -13.47 4.67 -2.70
CA VAL A 196 -12.46 4.59 -1.63
C VAL A 196 -11.84 3.19 -1.54
N ASP A 197 -12.61 2.14 -1.82
CA ASP A 197 -12.10 0.77 -1.82
C ASP A 197 -11.06 0.60 -2.92
N LEU A 198 -11.37 1.08 -4.14
CA LEU A 198 -10.40 1.06 -5.24
C LEU A 198 -9.18 1.94 -4.96
N LEU A 199 -9.36 3.10 -4.31
CA LEU A 199 -8.24 3.93 -3.85
C LEU A 199 -7.32 3.15 -2.91
N GLN A 200 -7.88 2.48 -1.90
CA GLN A 200 -7.09 1.73 -0.93
C GLN A 200 -6.34 0.57 -1.60
N LYS A 201 -6.98 -0.11 -2.56
CA LYS A 201 -6.34 -1.13 -3.38
C LYS A 201 -5.18 -0.55 -4.19
N ALA A 202 -5.40 0.58 -4.87
CA ALA A 202 -4.36 1.26 -5.65
C ALA A 202 -3.19 1.71 -4.76
N LEU A 203 -3.44 2.27 -3.58
CA LEU A 203 -2.41 2.66 -2.62
C LEU A 203 -1.55 1.47 -2.17
N ASN A 204 -2.18 0.34 -1.82
CA ASN A 204 -1.43 -0.85 -1.44
C ASN A 204 -0.68 -1.48 -2.61
N ARG A 205 -1.28 -1.49 -3.81
CA ARG A 205 -0.61 -1.96 -5.03
C ARG A 205 0.55 -1.06 -5.44
N SER A 206 0.52 0.22 -5.05
CA SER A 206 1.54 1.21 -5.41
C SER A 206 2.86 1.03 -4.66
N VAL A 207 2.95 0.24 -3.60
CA VAL A 207 4.18 0.00 -2.82
C VAL A 207 4.33 -1.49 -2.55
N GLU A 208 5.56 -1.98 -2.45
CA GLU A 208 5.81 -3.31 -1.88
C GLU A 208 5.47 -3.35 -0.38
N ASP A 209 5.51 -4.55 0.19
CA ASP A 209 5.49 -4.76 1.64
C ASP A 209 6.54 -3.88 2.34
N ILE A 210 6.09 -3.03 3.26
CA ILE A 210 6.88 -1.93 3.82
C ILE A 210 7.89 -2.47 4.83
N SER A 211 9.01 -2.94 4.30
CA SER A 211 10.11 -3.51 5.04
C SER A 211 11.11 -2.44 5.43
N LEU A 212 11.61 -2.53 6.65
CA LEU A 212 12.59 -1.59 7.18
C LEU A 212 14.00 -2.10 6.88
N ALA A 213 14.90 -1.26 6.38
CA ALA A 213 16.30 -1.62 6.13
C ALA A 213 17.06 -1.83 7.45
N LEU A 214 18.04 -2.73 7.45
CA LEU A 214 18.88 -3.06 8.61
C LEU A 214 19.88 -1.95 8.96
N SER A 215 20.23 -1.11 7.98
CA SER A 215 21.25 -0.05 8.00
C SER A 215 21.00 1.03 9.05
N ASN A 216 19.73 1.37 9.31
CA ASN A 216 19.35 2.47 10.18
C ASN A 216 18.09 2.14 10.98
N ARG A 217 18.30 1.41 12.08
CA ARG A 217 17.27 1.03 13.07
C ARG A 217 17.72 1.47 14.46
N ALA A 218 17.77 2.78 14.68
CA ALA A 218 18.06 3.32 15.99
C ALA A 218 16.77 3.53 16.77
N TYR A 219 16.81 3.26 18.08
CA TYR A 219 15.69 3.55 18.96
C TYR A 219 16.18 4.17 20.26
N HIS A 220 15.28 4.95 20.87
CA HIS A 220 15.45 5.42 22.24
C HIS A 220 14.10 5.34 22.94
N TYR A 221 14.07 4.75 24.14
CA TYR A 221 12.87 4.73 24.96
C TYR A 221 13.08 5.53 26.23
N ALA A 222 12.23 6.54 26.45
CA ALA A 222 12.19 7.34 27.66
C ALA A 222 11.07 6.79 28.58
N PRO A 223 11.40 6.00 29.61
CA PRO A 223 10.39 5.32 30.44
C PRO A 223 9.52 6.29 31.23
N ASP A 224 10.08 7.41 31.70
CA ASP A 224 9.36 8.39 32.52
C ASP A 224 8.26 9.13 31.76
N THR A 225 8.42 9.25 30.43
CA THR A 225 7.44 9.91 29.55
C THR A 225 6.66 8.92 28.68
N GLU A 226 7.00 7.62 28.77
CA GLU A 226 6.49 6.54 27.92
C GLU A 226 6.63 6.86 26.42
N GLN A 227 7.80 7.39 26.04
CA GLN A 227 8.06 7.82 24.67
C GLN A 227 9.07 6.89 23.97
N LEU A 228 8.70 6.40 22.80
CA LEU A 228 9.57 5.61 21.92
C LEU A 228 9.92 6.44 20.69
N SER A 229 11.20 6.76 20.55
CA SER A 229 11.78 7.33 19.34
C SER A 229 12.31 6.22 18.46
N LEU A 230 12.00 6.27 17.16
CA LEU A 230 12.44 5.33 16.14
C LEU A 230 13.01 6.10 14.95
N ASP A 231 14.24 5.78 14.58
CA ASP A 231 14.83 6.13 13.29
C ASP A 231 14.77 4.87 12.43
N LEU A 232 13.98 4.95 11.35
CA LEU A 232 13.66 3.84 10.46
C LEU A 232 14.05 4.19 9.03
N GLU A 233 14.51 3.21 8.27
CA GLU A 233 14.84 3.38 6.86
C GLU A 233 14.06 2.38 6.02
N GLN A 234 13.58 2.79 4.86
CA GLN A 234 13.10 1.93 3.79
C GLN A 234 14.10 2.07 2.64
N GLU A 235 14.46 0.95 2.02
CA GLU A 235 15.31 0.91 0.84
C GLU A 235 14.63 0.00 -0.19
N ASP A 236 14.63 0.42 -1.45
CA ASP A 236 14.12 -0.39 -2.53
C ASP A 236 15.11 -1.53 -2.86
N LYS A 237 14.68 -2.58 -3.57
CA LYS A 237 15.53 -3.76 -3.85
C LYS A 237 16.85 -3.42 -4.56
N ASN A 238 16.87 -2.31 -5.30
CA ASN A 238 18.01 -1.90 -6.11
C ASN A 238 18.91 -0.87 -5.40
N GLY A 239 18.58 -0.44 -4.18
CA GLY A 239 19.28 0.65 -3.49
C GLY A 239 19.29 1.97 -4.27
N SER A 240 18.30 2.14 -5.15
CA SER A 240 18.07 3.35 -5.96
C SER A 240 17.25 4.39 -5.20
N SER A 241 16.43 3.94 -4.24
CA SER A 241 15.48 4.76 -3.51
C SER A 241 15.59 4.47 -2.02
N ILE A 242 15.67 5.53 -1.21
CA ILE A 242 15.78 5.45 0.24
C ILE A 242 14.79 6.44 0.87
N VAL A 243 14.02 5.99 1.86
CA VAL A 243 13.20 6.85 2.74
C VAL A 243 13.67 6.68 4.17
N VAL A 244 14.09 7.76 4.82
CA VAL A 244 14.41 7.77 6.24
C VAL A 244 13.30 8.46 7.01
N SER A 245 12.79 7.79 8.03
CA SER A 245 11.70 8.21 8.89
C SER A 245 12.18 8.39 10.32
N LYS A 246 11.83 9.52 10.95
CA LYS A 246 11.98 9.75 12.39
C LYS A 246 10.61 9.84 13.02
N ILE A 247 10.33 8.94 13.95
CA ILE A 247 9.01 8.80 14.55
C ILE A 247 9.15 8.86 16.07
N LEU A 248 8.32 9.68 16.71
CA LEU A 248 8.18 9.73 18.17
C LEU A 248 6.76 9.29 18.54
N LEU A 249 6.64 8.23 19.32
CA LEU A 249 5.37 7.63 19.72
C LEU A 249 5.21 7.65 21.24
N LYS A 250 3.97 7.78 21.72
CA LYS A 250 3.63 7.45 23.12
C LYS A 250 3.28 5.97 23.20
N VAL A 251 4.10 5.17 23.89
CA VAL A 251 4.00 3.70 23.92
C VAL A 251 4.29 3.19 25.32
N GLN A 252 3.41 2.34 25.84
CA GLN A 252 3.59 1.68 27.13
C GLN A 252 4.83 0.77 27.14
N PRO A 253 5.52 0.58 28.29
CA PRO A 253 6.80 -0.14 28.35
C PRO A 253 6.80 -1.54 27.74
N GLU A 254 5.75 -2.34 28.00
CA GLU A 254 5.64 -3.71 27.47
C GLU A 254 5.56 -3.74 25.95
N LEU A 255 4.79 -2.80 25.37
CA LEU A 255 4.61 -2.70 23.92
C LEU A 255 5.82 -2.08 23.25
N ALA A 256 6.48 -1.11 23.89
CA ALA A 256 7.75 -0.56 23.41
C ALA A 256 8.83 -1.64 23.36
N LYS A 257 8.89 -2.49 24.40
CA LYS A 257 9.78 -3.65 24.43
C LYS A 257 9.48 -4.62 23.29
N LEU A 258 8.21 -4.95 23.05
CA LEU A 258 7.82 -5.82 21.94
C LEU A 258 8.28 -5.28 20.58
N ILE A 259 8.07 -3.98 20.33
CA ILE A 259 8.48 -3.32 19.08
C ILE A 259 10.00 -3.38 18.93
N VAL A 260 10.73 -3.02 19.99
CA VAL A 260 12.20 -2.96 20.01
C VAL A 260 12.83 -4.34 19.81
N GLU A 261 12.35 -5.37 20.51
CA GLU A 261 12.86 -6.75 20.40
C GLU A 261 12.64 -7.34 19.00
N ASN A 262 11.63 -6.84 18.27
CA ASN A 262 11.30 -7.30 16.93
C ASN A 262 11.69 -6.31 15.83
N LEU A 263 12.50 -5.27 16.12
CA LEU A 263 12.91 -4.26 15.14
C LEU A 263 13.46 -4.87 13.86
N THR A 264 14.08 -6.05 13.95
CA THR A 264 14.68 -6.69 12.78
C THR A 264 13.70 -7.25 11.77
N LEU A 265 12.53 -7.63 12.25
CA LEU A 265 11.43 -8.25 11.52
C LEU A 265 10.24 -7.30 11.36
N LEU A 266 10.34 -6.11 11.96
CA LEU A 266 9.28 -5.12 12.04
C LEU A 266 8.96 -4.58 10.66
N LYS A 267 7.67 -4.58 10.34
CA LYS A 267 7.07 -3.90 9.20
C LYS A 267 6.15 -2.83 9.71
N MET A 268 5.91 -1.84 8.86
CA MET A 268 5.15 -0.66 9.20
C MET A 268 3.89 -0.57 8.34
N GLY A 269 2.78 -0.22 8.96
CA GLY A 269 1.53 0.09 8.29
C GLY A 269 1.06 1.49 8.64
N TYR A 270 0.24 2.06 7.77
CA TYR A 270 -0.27 3.42 7.86
C TYR A 270 -1.80 3.39 7.85
N VAL A 271 -2.42 4.27 8.63
CA VAL A 271 -3.87 4.48 8.61
C VAL A 271 -4.15 5.92 8.23
N PHE A 272 -5.13 6.11 7.36
CA PHE A 272 -5.59 7.41 6.91
C PHE A 272 -7.10 7.52 7.04
N ASN A 273 -7.58 8.71 7.38
CA ASN A 273 -8.99 9.06 7.27
C ASN A 273 -9.24 9.66 5.89
N PHE A 274 -10.28 9.20 5.20
CA PHE A 274 -10.70 9.71 3.90
C PHE A 274 -11.93 10.62 4.05
N HIS A 275 -11.80 11.86 3.57
CA HIS A 275 -12.90 12.82 3.54
C HIS A 275 -12.71 13.84 2.42
N ASP A 276 -13.77 14.24 1.73
CA ASP A 276 -13.74 15.24 0.65
C ASP A 276 -12.67 14.97 -0.43
N ASN A 277 -12.54 13.70 -0.82
CA ASN A 277 -11.51 13.24 -1.76
C ASN A 277 -10.07 13.50 -1.31
N LYS A 278 -9.83 13.66 0.00
CA LYS A 278 -8.51 13.84 0.59
C LYS A 278 -8.23 12.77 1.62
N LEU A 279 -6.95 12.47 1.79
CA LEU A 279 -6.47 11.66 2.89
C LEU A 279 -5.88 12.56 3.96
N ASN A 280 -6.16 12.21 5.21
CA ASN A 280 -5.49 12.76 6.38
C ASN A 280 -4.83 11.61 7.12
N PHE A 281 -3.58 11.80 7.54
CA PHE A 281 -2.87 10.82 8.32
C PHE A 281 -3.47 10.65 9.72
N GLU A 282 -3.86 9.43 10.05
CA GLU A 282 -4.41 9.09 11.37
C GLU A 282 -3.32 8.51 12.27
N GLY A 283 -2.48 7.61 11.74
CA GLY A 283 -1.42 7.03 12.54
C GLY A 283 -0.68 5.88 11.84
N VAL A 284 0.18 5.25 12.63
CA VAL A 284 1.03 4.13 12.21
C VAL A 284 0.76 2.93 13.08
N PHE A 285 0.92 1.74 12.53
CA PHE A 285 0.97 0.52 13.32
C PHE A 285 2.14 -0.32 12.84
N PHE A 286 2.55 -1.27 13.68
CA PHE A 286 3.59 -2.20 13.33
C PHE A 286 3.04 -3.61 13.31
N TYR A 287 3.68 -4.45 12.52
CA TYR A 287 3.40 -5.87 12.46
C TYR A 287 4.68 -6.61 12.09
N PHE A 288 4.70 -7.91 12.31
CA PHE A 288 5.78 -8.76 11.82
C PHE A 288 5.23 -10.11 11.44
N ASN A 289 5.88 -10.76 10.49
CA ASN A 289 5.38 -12.01 9.96
C ASN A 289 5.61 -13.14 10.98
N GLN A 290 4.57 -13.92 11.27
CA GLN A 290 4.74 -15.22 11.89
C GLN A 290 5.07 -16.22 10.79
N ILE A 291 6.23 -16.86 10.91
CA ILE A 291 6.62 -17.97 10.06
C ILE A 291 6.01 -19.24 10.67
N SER A 292 5.01 -19.81 10.01
CA SER A 292 4.43 -21.10 10.40
C SER A 292 5.12 -22.26 9.67
N LYS A 293 4.86 -23.50 10.12
CA LYS A 293 5.48 -24.69 9.53
C LYS A 293 5.18 -24.74 8.04
N ALA A 294 6.18 -25.20 7.29
CA ALA A 294 6.16 -25.25 5.84
C ALA A 294 4.83 -25.81 5.27
N ASN A 295 4.39 -25.22 4.16
CA ASN A 295 3.29 -25.77 3.36
C ASN A 295 3.66 -27.17 2.82
N ARG A 296 2.75 -27.80 2.07
CA ARG A 296 3.02 -29.12 1.47
C ARG A 296 4.20 -29.13 0.47
N SER A 297 4.65 -27.98 -0.04
CA SER A 297 5.84 -27.86 -0.90
C SER A 297 7.16 -27.66 -0.15
N GLY A 298 7.12 -27.50 1.18
CA GLY A 298 8.33 -27.30 1.99
C GLY A 298 8.72 -25.83 2.19
N ASP A 299 7.96 -24.88 1.66
CA ASP A 299 8.24 -23.46 1.78
C ASP A 299 7.68 -22.89 3.09
N PRO A 300 8.46 -22.09 3.85
CA PRO A 300 7.98 -21.44 5.06
C PRO A 300 6.81 -20.52 4.74
N VAL A 301 5.72 -20.68 5.50
CA VAL A 301 4.51 -19.88 5.31
C VAL A 301 4.60 -18.65 6.20
N GLU A 302 4.66 -17.47 5.59
CA GLU A 302 4.62 -16.20 6.30
C GLU A 302 3.20 -15.64 6.35
N MET A 303 2.70 -15.36 7.55
CA MET A 303 1.47 -14.61 7.75
C MET A 303 1.76 -13.32 8.51
N ARG A 304 1.14 -12.20 8.12
CA ARG A 304 1.21 -10.98 8.94
C ARG A 304 0.58 -11.24 10.31
N ALA A 305 1.36 -11.08 11.37
CA ALA A 305 0.98 -11.38 12.74
C ALA A 305 1.39 -10.24 13.69
N ASN A 306 0.94 -10.34 14.95
CA ASN A 306 1.33 -9.45 16.05
C ASN A 306 1.20 -7.96 15.68
N ILE A 307 0.00 -7.59 15.21
CA ILE A 307 -0.34 -6.22 14.84
C ILE A 307 -0.49 -5.38 16.11
N THR A 308 0.24 -4.28 16.19
CA THR A 308 0.09 -3.30 17.28
C THR A 308 -1.19 -2.49 17.10
N PRO A 309 -1.69 -1.83 18.17
CA PRO A 309 -2.65 -0.74 18.02
C PRO A 309 -2.10 0.35 17.07
N VAL A 310 -3.02 1.16 16.54
CA VAL A 310 -2.66 2.36 15.77
C VAL A 310 -2.15 3.44 16.74
N PHE A 311 -0.93 3.90 16.51
CA PHE A 311 -0.32 5.00 17.24
C PHE A 311 -0.43 6.29 16.45
N LYS A 312 -0.89 7.36 17.11
CA LYS A 312 -0.76 8.73 16.62
C LYS A 312 0.64 9.24 16.97
N PRO A 313 1.51 9.52 15.99
CA PRO A 313 2.83 10.03 16.30
C PRO A 313 2.77 11.42 16.94
N ILE A 314 3.63 11.65 17.93
CA ILE A 314 3.91 12.97 18.51
C ILE A 314 4.75 13.78 17.51
N GLU A 315 5.74 13.12 16.91
CA GLU A 315 6.52 13.64 15.79
C GLU A 315 6.61 12.59 14.70
N PHE A 316 6.52 13.03 13.44
CA PHE A 316 6.81 12.20 12.30
C PHE A 316 7.48 13.03 11.22
N LYS A 317 8.74 12.72 10.90
CA LYS A 317 9.51 13.41 9.89
C LYS A 317 10.07 12.42 8.90
N GLN A 318 10.09 12.80 7.62
CA GLN A 318 10.68 11.99 6.56
C GLN A 318 11.61 12.80 5.67
N LYS A 319 12.63 12.13 5.15
CA LYS A 319 13.42 12.59 4.01
C LYS A 319 13.66 11.41 3.08
N SER A 320 13.88 11.71 1.81
CA SER A 320 13.99 10.68 0.81
C SER A 320 14.94 11.08 -0.32
N VAL A 321 15.53 10.07 -0.95
CA VAL A 321 16.17 10.15 -2.26
C VAL A 321 15.53 9.06 -3.10
N MET A 322 14.89 9.41 -4.22
CA MET A 322 14.16 8.48 -5.08
C MET A 322 14.88 8.30 -6.41
N HIS A 323 14.91 7.07 -6.92
CA HIS A 323 15.36 6.69 -8.27
C HIS A 323 16.73 7.23 -8.66
N ALA A 324 17.68 7.22 -7.72
CA ALA A 324 19.07 7.46 -8.03
C ALA A 324 19.70 6.24 -8.70
N VAL A 325 20.79 6.42 -9.45
CA VAL A 325 21.52 5.31 -10.04
C VAL A 325 21.94 4.34 -8.92
N PRO A 326 21.57 3.04 -9.00
CA PRO A 326 21.91 2.04 -7.99
C PRO A 326 23.37 2.10 -7.58
N ALA A 327 23.64 2.03 -6.26
CA ALA A 327 24.99 2.10 -5.69
C ALA A 327 25.80 3.35 -6.08
N SER A 328 25.16 4.44 -6.52
CA SER A 328 25.85 5.70 -6.78
C SER A 328 26.40 6.27 -5.46
N PRO A 329 27.69 6.68 -5.42
CA PRO A 329 28.28 7.29 -4.23
C PRO A 329 27.60 8.61 -3.83
N GLU A 330 26.80 9.20 -4.73
CA GLU A 330 26.03 10.42 -4.47
C GLU A 330 24.78 10.18 -3.62
N ILE A 331 24.29 8.94 -3.47
CA ILE A 331 23.04 8.66 -2.73
C ILE A 331 23.18 9.03 -1.25
N PRO A 332 24.21 8.56 -0.51
CA PRO A 332 24.42 8.98 0.87
C PRO A 332 24.57 10.50 1.01
N GLU A 333 25.33 11.14 0.12
CA GLU A 333 25.55 12.60 0.15
C GLU A 333 24.26 13.38 -0.09
N LYS A 334 23.46 13.00 -1.10
CA LYS A 334 22.15 13.61 -1.36
C LYS A 334 21.18 13.39 -0.21
N LEU A 335 21.19 12.20 0.39
CA LEU A 335 20.33 11.88 1.52
C LEU A 335 20.72 12.71 2.75
N GLU A 336 22.02 12.88 3.03
CA GLU A 336 22.53 13.74 4.10
C GLU A 336 22.16 15.22 3.89
N ALA A 337 22.32 15.73 2.66
CA ALA A 337 21.98 17.10 2.31
C ALA A 337 20.46 17.39 2.31
N THR A 338 19.63 16.35 2.13
CA THR A 338 18.17 16.51 2.08
C THR A 338 17.60 16.76 3.48
N PRO A 339 16.86 17.87 3.72
CA PRO A 339 16.28 18.15 5.01
C PRO A 339 15.08 17.25 5.28
N PHE A 340 14.90 16.90 6.55
CA PHE A 340 13.68 16.26 7.03
C PHE A 340 12.47 17.20 6.87
N LYS A 341 11.38 16.67 6.31
CA LYS A 341 10.09 17.33 6.26
C LYS A 341 9.17 16.77 7.33
N ASP A 342 8.37 17.63 7.95
CA ASP A 342 7.35 17.25 8.93
C ASP A 342 6.15 16.64 8.18
N VAL A 343 5.93 15.33 8.36
CA VAL A 343 4.85 14.58 7.72
C VAL A 343 3.50 15.04 8.27
N LEU A 344 3.39 15.30 9.58
CA LEU A 344 2.13 15.69 10.22
C LEU A 344 1.61 17.05 9.72
N LYS A 345 2.51 17.89 9.20
CA LYS A 345 2.19 19.22 8.67
C LYS A 345 2.45 19.34 7.17
N SER A 346 2.61 18.21 6.48
CA SER A 346 2.93 18.19 5.06
C SER A 346 1.82 18.81 4.21
N PRO A 347 2.15 19.62 3.18
CA PRO A 347 1.15 20.11 2.25
C PRO A 347 0.48 18.99 1.43
N LEU A 348 1.04 17.77 1.43
CA LEU A 348 0.48 16.63 0.70
C LEU A 348 -0.93 16.27 1.15
N TRP A 349 -1.33 16.57 2.38
CA TRP A 349 -2.70 16.34 2.87
C TRP A 349 -3.74 17.22 2.15
N ASN A 350 -3.31 18.20 1.36
CA ASN A 350 -4.18 18.95 0.46
C ASN A 350 -4.39 18.28 -0.89
N PHE A 351 -3.66 17.21 -1.20
CA PHE A 351 -3.83 16.44 -2.43
C PHE A 351 -5.25 15.89 -2.49
N LYS A 352 -5.91 16.12 -3.63
CA LYS A 352 -7.26 15.65 -3.87
C LYS A 352 -7.25 14.53 -4.91
N PHE A 353 -7.79 13.39 -4.53
CA PHE A 353 -8.00 12.24 -5.40
C PHE A 353 -9.12 12.54 -6.40
N GLY A 354 -8.94 12.08 -7.64
CA GLY A 354 -9.87 12.29 -8.74
C GLY A 354 -9.22 12.88 -9.98
N LEU A 355 -10.06 13.34 -10.91
CA LEU A 355 -9.64 13.75 -12.26
C LEU A 355 -8.75 15.00 -12.30
N GLU A 356 -8.83 15.88 -11.30
CA GLU A 356 -8.06 17.13 -11.28
C GLU A 356 -6.55 16.93 -11.11
N ASN A 357 -6.15 15.82 -10.48
CA ASN A 357 -4.75 15.42 -10.31
C ASN A 357 -4.39 14.18 -11.15
N TYR A 358 -5.19 13.87 -12.16
CA TYR A 358 -4.91 12.78 -13.10
C TYR A 358 -3.93 13.26 -14.18
N LEU A 359 -2.92 12.44 -14.47
CA LEU A 359 -2.02 12.63 -15.60
C LEU A 359 -2.32 11.57 -16.65
N SER A 360 -2.68 11.98 -17.87
CA SER A 360 -2.92 11.01 -18.94
C SER A 360 -1.60 10.45 -19.49
N PRO A 361 -1.58 9.21 -20.04
CA PRO A 361 -0.41 8.68 -20.73
C PRO A 361 0.06 9.60 -21.87
N GLU A 362 -0.88 10.23 -22.59
CA GLU A 362 -0.57 11.14 -23.70
C GLU A 362 0.16 12.41 -23.24
N ASP A 363 -0.30 13.02 -22.15
CA ASP A 363 0.35 14.22 -21.58
C ASP A 363 1.73 13.88 -21.04
N LEU A 364 1.88 12.68 -20.47
CA LEU A 364 3.14 12.15 -20.02
C LEU A 364 4.11 11.98 -21.20
N ILE A 365 3.70 11.32 -22.29
CA ILE A 365 4.51 11.17 -23.50
C ILE A 365 4.93 12.53 -24.07
N LYS A 366 4.01 13.49 -24.17
CA LYS A 366 4.32 14.86 -24.64
C LYS A 366 5.34 15.56 -23.75
N LYS A 367 5.26 15.39 -22.43
CA LYS A 367 6.24 15.94 -21.48
C LYS A 367 7.63 15.36 -21.74
N TYR A 368 7.72 14.05 -22.01
CA TYR A 368 8.99 13.39 -22.31
C TYR A 368 9.62 13.81 -23.62
N GLN A 369 8.82 13.86 -24.69
CA GLN A 369 9.30 14.32 -25.99
C GLN A 369 9.91 15.72 -25.88
N LYS A 370 9.27 16.63 -25.14
CA LYS A 370 9.81 17.98 -24.88
C LYS A 370 11.10 17.97 -24.07
N GLN A 371 11.22 17.10 -23.06
CA GLN A 371 12.45 17.00 -22.26
C GLN A 371 13.63 16.47 -23.08
N GLN A 372 13.40 15.46 -23.92
CA GLN A 372 14.43 14.95 -24.84
C GLN A 372 14.86 15.99 -25.87
N GLU A 373 13.91 16.75 -26.45
CA GLU A 373 14.21 17.86 -27.35
C GLU A 373 15.08 18.93 -26.65
N GLN A 374 14.79 19.26 -25.39
CA GLN A 374 15.56 20.24 -24.62
C GLN A 374 16.97 19.73 -24.27
N GLU A 375 17.11 18.46 -23.88
CA GLU A 375 18.42 17.86 -23.60
C GLU A 375 19.28 17.72 -24.86
N GLN A 376 18.67 17.45 -26.03
CA GLN A 376 19.37 17.42 -27.31
C GLN A 376 19.89 18.80 -27.72
N VAL A 377 19.08 19.85 -27.57
CA VAL A 377 19.48 21.25 -27.89
C VAL A 377 20.63 21.75 -27.00
N VAL A 378 20.76 21.25 -25.77
CA VAL A 378 21.87 21.60 -24.86
C VAL A 378 23.15 20.82 -25.19
N SER A 379 23.05 19.70 -25.90
CA SER A 379 24.18 18.81 -26.23
C SER A 379 24.81 19.03 -27.61
N GLU A 380 24.26 19.91 -28.46
CA GLU A 380 24.94 20.30 -29.71
C GLU A 380 26.14 21.22 -29.41
N PRO A 381 27.38 20.83 -29.74
CA PRO A 381 28.50 21.74 -29.65
C PRO A 381 28.33 22.82 -30.71
N VAL A 382 28.44 24.08 -30.29
CA VAL A 382 28.66 25.20 -31.20
C VAL A 382 29.91 24.86 -32.03
N GLN A 383 29.73 24.39 -33.26
CA GLN A 383 30.79 24.39 -34.25
C GLN A 383 31.09 25.86 -34.53
N GLU A 384 32.07 26.41 -33.82
CA GLU A 384 32.78 27.60 -34.29
C GLU A 384 33.32 27.28 -35.68
N SER A 385 32.67 27.84 -36.70
CA SER A 385 33.19 27.86 -38.05
C SER A 385 34.46 28.70 -38.05
N SER A 386 35.59 28.06 -37.78
CA SER A 386 36.89 28.58 -38.20
C SER A 386 36.98 28.41 -39.71
N ALA A 387 36.50 29.41 -40.45
CA ALA A 387 36.80 29.59 -41.85
C ALA A 387 37.77 30.78 -41.99
N LEU A 388 38.92 30.44 -42.56
CA LEU A 388 40.10 31.23 -42.95
C LEU A 388 39.85 32.65 -43.46
#